data_AF-A0A2N2FYF8-F1
#
_entry.id   AF-A0A2N2FYF8-F1
#
_cell.length_a   1.000
_cell.length_b   1.000
_cell.length_c   1.000
_cell.angle_alpha   90.00
_cell.angle_beta   90.00
_cell.angle_gamma   90.00
#
_symmetry.space_group_name_H-M   'P 1'
#
loop_
_entity.id
_entity.type
_entity.pdbx_description
1 polymer ?
#
loop_
_entity_poly.entity_id
_entity_poly.type
_entity_poly.pdbx_seq_one_letter_code
_entity_poly.pdbx_strand_id
1 'polypeptide(L)'
;MASDMKFVIIANPRTGTNHFIDLLNSHPNISCHREVFHRHSVYLLEGTRDDLFEKRNHDPVAFLHELYNSSPTQACGFKIFMGHDDVVLNTVLQDPEIKKIILYRPNFLAVYSSDMIAEAEQRYLIFDQTQDRIDSGIRDKARTSAKAVFDRTQFEMRWRDYHSHYQKVVKVLNETNQVYLFMTYDDYINEGLFRRVFPFLGLAQPEQVQTRMKKMNSSDILSRFANPDEVRDYLTETGILHWAHEGFMIWPQV
;
A
#
# COMPACT_ATOMS: atom_id res chain seq x y z
N MET A 1 24.84 -11.27 -4.17
CA MET A 1 24.99 -11.42 -2.71
C MET A 1 23.58 -11.40 -2.14
N ALA A 2 23.26 -12.27 -1.18
CA ALA A 2 21.92 -12.27 -0.58
C ALA A 2 21.64 -10.90 0.06
N SER A 3 20.38 -10.47 0.07
CA SER A 3 19.97 -9.22 0.73
C SER A 3 20.34 -9.24 2.21
N ASP A 4 21.16 -8.29 2.64
CA ASP A 4 21.51 -8.12 4.06
C ASP A 4 20.33 -7.57 4.87
N MET A 5 19.43 -6.79 4.24
CA MET A 5 18.27 -6.18 4.90
C MET A 5 16.94 -6.66 4.33
N LYS A 6 16.18 -7.42 5.11
CA LYS A 6 14.83 -7.88 4.73
C LYS A 6 13.79 -6.95 5.31
N PHE A 7 12.79 -6.56 4.53
CA PHE A 7 11.67 -5.78 5.05
C PHE A 7 10.33 -6.12 4.42
N VAL A 8 9.26 -5.85 5.15
CA VAL A 8 7.88 -5.97 4.66
C VAL A 8 7.13 -4.66 4.90
N ILE A 9 6.34 -4.27 3.90
CA ILE A 9 5.38 -3.16 4.00
C ILE A 9 4.00 -3.76 4.27
N ILE A 10 3.49 -3.58 5.49
CA ILE A 10 2.15 -4.01 5.87
C ILE A 10 1.21 -2.83 5.71
N ALA A 11 0.22 -3.00 4.86
CA ALA A 11 -0.69 -1.92 4.50
C ALA A 11 -2.04 -2.47 4.05
N ASN A 12 -2.85 -1.60 3.44
CA ASN A 12 -4.09 -1.99 2.79
C ASN A 12 -4.19 -1.31 1.41
N PRO A 13 -5.09 -1.78 0.53
CA PRO A 13 -5.40 -1.08 -0.71
C PRO A 13 -5.71 0.40 -0.44
N ARG A 14 -5.36 1.26 -1.41
CA ARG A 14 -5.68 2.70 -1.39
C ARG A 14 -5.07 3.50 -0.22
N THR A 15 -4.06 2.95 0.46
CA THR A 15 -3.15 3.69 1.36
C THR A 15 -1.99 4.36 0.61
N GLY A 16 -1.94 4.20 -0.72
CA GLY A 16 -0.92 4.73 -1.63
C GLY A 16 0.44 4.03 -1.55
N THR A 17 0.46 2.80 -1.06
CA THR A 17 1.63 1.90 -1.07
C THR A 17 2.37 1.83 -2.40
N ASN A 18 1.67 1.92 -3.55
CA ASN A 18 2.35 1.95 -4.85
C ASN A 18 3.26 3.18 -5.04
N HIS A 19 2.85 4.35 -4.54
CA HIS A 19 3.70 5.54 -4.56
C HIS A 19 4.88 5.38 -3.61
N PHE A 20 4.64 4.87 -2.40
CA PHE A 20 5.71 4.58 -1.43
C PHE A 20 6.76 3.62 -1.98
N ILE A 21 6.34 2.54 -2.65
CA ILE A 21 7.23 1.56 -3.28
C ILE A 21 8.02 2.20 -4.43
N ASP A 22 7.38 3.03 -5.25
CA ASP A 22 8.05 3.70 -6.37
C ASP A 22 9.13 4.67 -5.86
N LEU A 23 8.85 5.42 -4.79
CA LEU A 23 9.86 6.23 -4.09
C LEU A 23 11.00 5.37 -3.52
N LEU A 24 10.69 4.23 -2.88
CA LEU A 24 11.72 3.33 -2.34
C LEU A 24 12.63 2.79 -3.44
N ASN A 25 12.05 2.34 -4.55
CA ASN A 25 12.78 1.78 -5.68
C ASN A 25 13.58 2.82 -6.48
N SER A 26 13.44 4.11 -6.18
CA SER A 26 14.37 5.14 -6.70
C SER A 26 15.76 5.03 -6.05
N HIS A 27 15.89 4.33 -4.92
CA HIS A 27 17.17 4.07 -4.28
C HIS A 27 17.87 2.86 -4.93
N PRO A 28 19.13 2.99 -5.39
CA PRO A 28 19.80 1.94 -6.19
C PRO A 28 20.03 0.62 -5.43
N ASN A 29 20.09 0.67 -4.09
CA ASN A 29 20.29 -0.51 -3.24
C ASN A 29 18.99 -1.06 -2.63
N ILE A 30 17.82 -0.73 -3.19
CA ILE A 30 16.52 -1.27 -2.75
C ILE A 30 15.84 -2.02 -3.89
N SER A 31 15.38 -3.24 -3.61
CA SER A 31 14.42 -3.97 -4.43
C SER A 31 13.14 -4.20 -3.62
N CYS A 32 12.15 -3.35 -3.83
CA CYS A 32 10.83 -3.48 -3.22
C CYS A 32 9.82 -4.01 -4.25
N HIS A 33 9.48 -5.29 -4.13
CA HIS A 33 8.44 -5.93 -4.92
C HIS A 33 7.04 -5.44 -4.52
N ARG A 34 6.03 -5.76 -5.35
CA ARG A 34 4.64 -5.36 -5.12
C ARG A 34 3.90 -6.43 -4.30
N GLU A 35 2.84 -7.00 -4.82
CA GLU A 35 1.92 -7.92 -4.13
C GLU A 35 2.29 -9.36 -4.49
N VAL A 36 3.46 -9.82 -4.01
CA VAL A 36 3.99 -11.15 -4.37
C VAL A 36 3.13 -12.31 -3.85
N PHE A 37 2.31 -12.05 -2.82
CA PHE A 37 1.33 -12.99 -2.25
C PHE A 37 -0.12 -12.63 -2.61
N HIS A 38 -0.35 -11.94 -3.73
CA HIS A 38 -1.72 -11.65 -4.18
C HIS A 38 -2.44 -12.92 -4.65
N ARG A 39 -3.76 -13.00 -4.44
CA ARG A 39 -4.57 -14.19 -4.75
C ARG A 39 -4.61 -14.61 -6.23
N HIS A 40 -4.27 -13.70 -7.16
CA HIS A 40 -4.38 -13.95 -8.61
C HIS A 40 -3.02 -14.21 -9.28
N SER A 41 -1.94 -13.56 -8.83
CA SER A 41 -0.62 -13.68 -9.45
C SER A 41 0.48 -13.16 -8.51
N VAL A 42 1.74 -13.39 -8.87
CA VAL A 42 2.93 -12.82 -8.20
C VAL A 42 3.30 -11.51 -8.89
N TYR A 43 3.09 -10.38 -8.21
CA TYR A 43 3.48 -9.06 -8.73
C TYR A 43 4.84 -8.64 -8.17
N LEU A 44 5.91 -8.86 -8.95
CA LEU A 44 7.27 -8.40 -8.64
C LEU A 44 7.48 -6.94 -9.05
N LEU A 45 8.69 -6.42 -8.80
CA LEU A 45 9.12 -5.10 -9.22
C LEU A 45 9.19 -5.04 -10.76
N GLU A 46 9.76 -6.09 -11.35
CA GLU A 46 10.04 -6.26 -12.77
C GLU A 46 8.77 -6.53 -13.60
N GLY A 47 7.70 -7.02 -12.96
CA GLY A 47 6.44 -7.32 -13.64
C GLY A 47 5.62 -8.41 -12.96
N THR A 48 4.54 -8.81 -13.63
CA THR A 48 3.69 -9.94 -13.23
C THR A 48 4.34 -11.26 -13.64
N ARG A 49 4.33 -12.25 -12.74
CA ARG A 49 4.94 -13.57 -12.92
C ARG A 49 3.96 -14.69 -12.58
N ASP A 50 3.05 -14.97 -13.51
CA ASP A 50 2.05 -16.04 -13.37
C ASP A 50 2.69 -17.43 -13.26
N ASP A 51 3.86 -17.62 -13.88
CA ASP A 51 4.63 -18.86 -13.82
C ASP A 51 5.13 -19.21 -12.41
N LEU A 52 5.18 -18.23 -11.49
CA LEU A 52 5.55 -18.44 -10.09
C LEU A 52 4.36 -18.72 -9.18
N PHE A 53 3.12 -18.60 -9.68
CA PHE A 53 1.90 -18.69 -8.87
C PHE A 53 1.77 -20.04 -8.15
N GLU A 54 1.86 -21.14 -8.90
CA GLU A 54 1.75 -22.49 -8.34
C GLU A 54 2.86 -22.79 -7.33
N LYS A 55 4.10 -22.42 -7.66
CA LYS A 55 5.24 -22.58 -6.75
C LYS A 55 5.02 -21.82 -5.44
N ARG A 56 4.59 -20.56 -5.51
CA ARG A 56 4.33 -19.72 -4.34
C ARG A 56 3.16 -20.24 -3.51
N ASN A 57 2.08 -20.72 -4.11
CA ASN A 57 0.94 -21.23 -3.36
C ASN A 57 1.20 -22.61 -2.75
N HIS A 58 2.08 -23.42 -3.35
CA HIS A 58 2.47 -24.71 -2.80
C HIS A 58 3.22 -24.58 -1.47
N ASP A 59 4.19 -23.65 -1.40
CA ASP A 59 4.91 -23.34 -0.16
C ASP A 59 5.25 -21.83 -0.12
N PRO A 60 4.35 -21.00 0.45
CA PRO A 60 4.53 -19.56 0.45
C PRO A 60 5.68 -19.09 1.37
N VAL A 61 6.06 -19.88 2.37
CA VAL A 61 7.18 -19.57 3.27
C VAL A 61 8.51 -19.89 2.60
N ALA A 62 8.64 -21.03 1.92
CA ALA A 62 9.83 -21.31 1.10
C ALA A 62 10.01 -20.25 0.00
N PHE A 63 8.91 -19.86 -0.66
CA PHE A 63 8.92 -18.80 -1.65
C PHE A 63 9.36 -17.44 -1.07
N LEU A 64 8.88 -17.07 0.13
CA LEU A 64 9.33 -15.87 0.86
C LEU A 64 10.85 -15.87 1.06
N HIS A 65 11.42 -16.98 1.52
CA HIS A 65 12.86 -17.09 1.73
C HIS A 65 13.64 -17.02 0.42
N GLU A 66 13.16 -17.66 -0.64
CA GLU A 66 13.76 -17.56 -1.97
C GLU A 66 13.75 -16.13 -2.51
N LEU A 67 12.65 -15.40 -2.34
CA LEU A 67 12.52 -13.99 -2.74
C LEU A 67 13.61 -13.12 -2.08
N TYR A 68 13.83 -13.28 -0.77
CA TYR A 68 14.87 -12.54 -0.06
C TYR A 68 16.29 -12.97 -0.47
N ASN A 69 16.52 -14.28 -0.61
CA ASN A 69 17.86 -14.83 -0.89
C ASN A 69 18.33 -14.58 -2.33
N SER A 70 17.39 -14.41 -3.28
CA SER A 70 17.69 -14.14 -4.69
C SER A 70 17.86 -12.66 -5.01
N SER A 71 17.60 -11.75 -4.06
CA SER A 71 17.68 -10.32 -4.31
C SER A 71 19.11 -9.86 -4.62
N PRO A 72 19.31 -9.03 -5.65
CA PRO A 72 20.63 -8.52 -6.00
C PRO A 72 21.04 -7.26 -5.23
N THR A 73 20.12 -6.65 -4.46
CA THR A 73 20.33 -5.38 -3.75
C THR A 73 20.53 -5.60 -2.25
N GLN A 74 21.04 -4.55 -1.57
CA GLN A 74 21.30 -4.60 -0.13
C GLN A 74 20.02 -4.75 0.70
N ALA A 75 18.91 -4.15 0.24
CA ALA A 75 17.62 -4.25 0.91
C ALA A 75 16.53 -4.78 -0.02
N CYS A 76 15.93 -5.91 0.38
CA CYS A 76 14.84 -6.54 -0.33
C CYS A 76 13.55 -6.49 0.50
N GLY A 77 12.44 -6.17 -0.16
CA GLY A 77 11.14 -6.21 0.50
C GLY A 77 9.97 -6.31 -0.46
N PHE A 78 8.77 -6.37 0.11
CA PHE A 78 7.52 -6.43 -0.64
C PHE A 78 6.39 -5.81 0.18
N LYS A 79 5.22 -5.57 -0.44
CA LYS A 79 4.01 -5.21 0.30
C LYS A 79 3.06 -6.39 0.45
N ILE A 80 2.40 -6.43 1.60
CA ILE A 80 1.32 -7.38 1.90
C ILE A 80 0.12 -6.62 2.45
N PHE A 81 -1.08 -7.06 2.03
CA PHE A 81 -2.33 -6.51 2.52
C PHE A 81 -3.08 -7.51 3.39
N MET A 82 -4.05 -6.99 4.14
CA MET A 82 -5.07 -7.82 4.78
C MET A 82 -5.72 -8.75 3.75
N GLY A 83 -5.78 -10.05 4.06
CA GLY A 83 -6.43 -11.04 3.20
C GLY A 83 -5.60 -11.56 2.03
N HIS A 84 -4.29 -11.28 1.98
CA HIS A 84 -3.37 -11.91 1.02
C HIS A 84 -3.02 -13.34 1.43
N ASP A 85 -2.06 -13.50 2.34
CA ASP A 85 -1.64 -14.80 2.86
C ASP A 85 -1.34 -14.65 4.35
N ASP A 86 -2.20 -15.24 5.18
CA ASP A 86 -2.12 -15.13 6.64
C ASP A 86 -0.92 -15.90 7.22
N VAL A 87 -0.49 -16.98 6.55
CA VAL A 87 0.69 -17.75 6.96
C VAL A 87 1.92 -16.87 6.80
N VAL A 88 2.09 -16.25 5.63
CA VAL A 88 3.20 -15.33 5.35
C VAL A 88 3.13 -14.10 6.25
N LEU A 89 1.96 -13.50 6.42
CA LEU A 89 1.80 -12.34 7.29
C LEU A 89 2.25 -12.66 8.72
N ASN A 90 1.83 -13.81 9.25
CA ASN A 90 2.28 -14.25 10.57
C ASN A 90 3.79 -14.53 10.60
N THR A 91 4.34 -15.21 9.60
CA THR A 91 5.79 -15.46 9.49
C THR A 91 6.59 -14.17 9.55
N VAL A 92 6.26 -13.17 8.72
CA VAL A 92 7.01 -11.90 8.71
C VAL A 92 6.79 -11.08 9.98
N LEU A 93 5.62 -11.17 10.62
CA LEU A 93 5.34 -10.49 11.88
C LEU A 93 6.13 -11.08 13.04
N GLN A 94 6.37 -12.39 13.05
CA GLN A 94 7.09 -13.07 14.14
C GLN A 94 8.62 -13.01 13.99
N ASP A 95 9.14 -12.75 12.79
CA ASP A 95 10.58 -12.75 12.52
C ASP A 95 11.23 -11.38 12.78
N PRO A 96 12.02 -11.18 13.86
CA PRO A 96 12.64 -9.89 14.19
C PRO A 96 13.74 -9.46 13.21
N GLU A 97 14.26 -10.35 12.35
CA GLU A 97 15.25 -10.01 11.33
C GLU A 97 14.60 -9.26 10.15
N ILE A 98 13.29 -9.44 9.95
CA ILE A 98 12.54 -8.72 8.92
C ILE A 98 12.04 -7.39 9.51
N LYS A 99 12.47 -6.26 8.95
CA LYS A 99 11.97 -4.94 9.33
C LYS A 99 10.52 -4.75 8.88
N LYS A 100 9.70 -4.09 9.71
CA LYS A 100 8.29 -3.82 9.41
C LYS A 100 8.09 -2.34 9.16
N ILE A 101 7.51 -2.02 8.00
CA ILE A 101 6.99 -0.69 7.68
C ILE A 101 5.46 -0.80 7.66
N ILE A 102 4.78 -0.06 8.52
CA ILE A 102 3.32 -0.03 8.60
C ILE A 102 2.84 1.24 7.91
N LEU A 103 2.10 1.10 6.82
CA LEU A 103 1.50 2.23 6.11
C LEU A 103 0.01 2.35 6.42
N TYR A 104 -0.38 3.46 7.01
CA TYR A 104 -1.75 3.72 7.45
C TYR A 104 -2.33 4.97 6.79
N ARG A 105 -3.63 4.98 6.48
CA ARG A 105 -4.32 6.19 6.02
C ARG A 105 -5.44 6.50 7.01
N PRO A 106 -5.25 7.50 7.91
CA PRO A 106 -6.21 7.80 8.97
C PRO A 106 -7.62 8.11 8.46
N ASN A 107 -7.72 8.87 7.36
CA ASN A 107 -9.00 9.17 6.74
C ASN A 107 -9.51 7.95 5.95
N PHE A 108 -10.30 7.10 6.61
CA PHE A 108 -10.85 5.90 5.98
C PHE A 108 -11.90 6.22 4.92
N LEU A 109 -12.58 7.37 4.97
CA LEU A 109 -13.46 7.82 3.89
C LEU A 109 -12.70 8.00 2.57
N ALA A 110 -11.45 8.48 2.62
CA ALA A 110 -10.58 8.56 1.46
C ALA A 110 -10.20 7.18 0.89
N VAL A 111 -9.96 6.20 1.78
CA VAL A 111 -9.69 4.80 1.41
C VAL A 111 -10.92 4.19 0.75
N TYR A 112 -12.06 4.25 1.44
CA TYR A 112 -13.35 3.69 1.01
C TYR A 112 -13.81 4.26 -0.32
N SER A 113 -13.89 5.59 -0.45
CA SER A 113 -14.27 6.25 -1.71
C SER A 113 -13.38 5.82 -2.88
N SER A 114 -12.07 5.75 -2.63
CA SER A 114 -11.12 5.37 -3.66
C SER A 114 -11.22 3.90 -4.06
N ASP A 115 -11.66 3.03 -3.16
CA ASP A 115 -11.82 1.61 -3.42
C ASP A 115 -13.11 1.33 -4.18
N MET A 116 -14.22 1.90 -3.72
CA MET A 116 -15.53 1.83 -4.40
C MET A 116 -15.45 2.33 -5.85
N ILE A 117 -14.70 3.42 -6.11
CA ILE A 117 -14.45 3.89 -7.48
C ILE A 117 -13.64 2.88 -8.28
N ALA A 118 -12.62 2.25 -7.68
CA ALA A 118 -11.80 1.27 -8.39
C ALA A 118 -12.60 0.00 -8.74
N GLU A 119 -13.51 -0.42 -7.87
CA GLU A 119 -14.48 -1.50 -8.11
C GLU A 119 -15.45 -1.13 -9.24
N ALA A 120 -16.07 0.05 -9.17
CA ALA A 120 -17.01 0.53 -10.18
C ALA A 120 -16.38 0.66 -11.57
N GLU A 121 -15.09 1.02 -11.62
CA GLU A 121 -14.30 1.10 -12.85
C GLU A 121 -13.68 -0.24 -13.29
N GLN A 122 -13.92 -1.33 -12.54
CA GLN A 122 -13.32 -2.63 -12.78
C GLN A 122 -11.79 -2.58 -12.91
N ARG A 123 -11.12 -1.65 -12.21
CA ARG A 123 -9.67 -1.44 -12.35
C ARG A 123 -8.87 -2.68 -11.98
N TYR A 124 -9.39 -3.52 -11.08
CA TYR A 124 -8.80 -4.80 -10.72
C TYR A 124 -8.61 -5.74 -11.93
N LEU A 125 -9.51 -5.68 -12.92
CA LEU A 125 -9.42 -6.47 -14.16
C LEU A 125 -8.37 -5.92 -15.15
N ILE A 126 -8.11 -4.61 -15.12
CA ILE A 126 -7.14 -3.95 -16.02
C ILE A 126 -5.69 -4.28 -15.62
N PHE A 127 -5.43 -4.41 -14.31
CA PHE A 127 -4.13 -4.89 -13.81
C PHE A 127 -3.86 -6.36 -14.15
N ASP A 128 -4.92 -7.17 -14.32
CA ASP A 128 -4.85 -8.61 -14.59
C ASP A 128 -4.62 -8.93 -16.08
N GLN A 129 -5.03 -8.04 -16.98
CA GLN A 129 -5.03 -8.30 -18.44
C GLN A 129 -3.89 -7.62 -19.21
N THR A 130 -3.00 -6.86 -18.58
CA THR A 130 -1.97 -6.11 -19.31
C THR A 130 -0.57 -6.29 -18.74
N GLN A 131 0.18 -7.19 -19.36
CA GLN A 131 1.61 -7.45 -19.13
C GLN A 131 2.51 -6.20 -19.29
N ASP A 132 2.04 -5.11 -19.94
CA ASP A 132 2.92 -4.06 -20.50
C ASP A 132 2.53 -2.59 -20.21
N ARG A 133 1.99 -2.25 -19.03
CA ARG A 133 1.46 -0.88 -18.81
C ARG A 133 1.99 -0.12 -17.60
N ILE A 134 3.24 -0.36 -17.22
CA ILE A 134 3.96 0.56 -16.33
C ILE A 134 4.51 1.78 -17.10
N ASP A 135 4.82 1.63 -18.41
CA ASP A 135 5.53 2.68 -19.16
C ASP A 135 4.69 3.57 -20.10
N SER A 136 3.39 3.29 -20.33
CA SER A 136 2.67 3.90 -21.47
C SER A 136 1.63 4.97 -21.14
N GLY A 137 1.51 5.45 -19.88
CA GLY A 137 0.54 6.50 -19.56
C GLY A 137 -0.93 6.11 -19.79
N ILE A 138 -1.22 4.81 -19.96
CA ILE A 138 -2.56 4.32 -20.32
C ILE A 138 -3.51 4.30 -19.11
N ARG A 139 -3.02 4.54 -17.88
CA ARG A 139 -3.89 4.71 -16.70
C ARG A 139 -4.94 5.81 -16.90
N ASP A 140 -4.66 6.82 -17.71
CA ASP A 140 -5.59 7.92 -17.95
C ASP A 140 -6.73 7.58 -18.93
N LYS A 141 -6.55 6.58 -19.81
CA LYS A 141 -7.56 6.26 -20.85
C LYS A 141 -8.74 5.42 -20.36
N ALA A 142 -8.64 4.82 -19.17
CA ALA A 142 -9.71 4.01 -18.57
C ALA A 142 -10.53 4.77 -17.51
N ARG A 143 -10.30 6.08 -17.34
CA ARG A 143 -11.05 6.88 -16.37
C ARG A 143 -12.49 7.06 -16.85
N THR A 144 -13.44 6.47 -16.12
CA THR A 144 -14.84 6.88 -16.22
C THR A 144 -15.09 8.01 -15.20
N SER A 145 -16.19 8.73 -15.35
CA SER A 145 -16.69 9.66 -14.33
C SER A 145 -17.37 8.92 -13.16
N ALA A 146 -16.96 7.68 -12.87
CA ALA A 146 -17.56 6.86 -11.84
C ALA A 146 -17.40 7.53 -10.48
N LYS A 147 -18.49 7.48 -9.71
CA LYS A 147 -18.55 7.96 -8.35
C LYS A 147 -18.89 6.78 -7.43
N ALA A 148 -18.32 6.81 -6.23
CA ALA A 148 -18.70 5.87 -5.19
C ALA A 148 -20.15 6.12 -4.75
N VAL A 149 -20.86 5.07 -4.34
CA VAL A 149 -22.11 5.19 -3.60
C VAL A 149 -21.78 4.91 -2.14
N PHE A 150 -22.13 5.83 -1.25
CA PHE A 150 -21.94 5.65 0.18
C PHE A 150 -23.06 4.78 0.73
N ASP A 151 -22.69 3.70 1.42
CA ASP A 151 -23.57 2.89 2.25
C ASP A 151 -23.02 2.89 3.68
N ARG A 152 -23.79 3.40 4.63
CA ARG A 152 -23.36 3.56 6.03
C ARG A 152 -22.96 2.22 6.67
N THR A 153 -23.77 1.19 6.48
CA THR A 153 -23.55 -0.12 7.11
C THR A 153 -22.27 -0.77 6.58
N GLN A 154 -22.09 -0.73 5.26
CA GLN A 154 -20.90 -1.23 4.60
C GLN A 154 -19.67 -0.41 5.01
N PHE A 155 -19.77 0.92 5.04
CA PHE A 155 -18.68 1.79 5.46
C PHE A 155 -18.21 1.46 6.88
N GLU A 156 -19.13 1.38 7.85
CA GLU A 156 -18.80 1.08 9.25
C GLU A 156 -18.20 -0.31 9.42
N MET A 157 -18.72 -1.32 8.71
CA MET A 157 -18.14 -2.67 8.70
C MET A 157 -16.70 -2.65 8.19
N ARG A 158 -16.48 -2.08 6.98
CA ARG A 158 -15.16 -2.04 6.35
C ARG A 158 -14.17 -1.20 7.17
N TRP A 159 -14.63 -0.13 7.81
CA TRP A 159 -13.80 0.69 8.69
C TRP A 159 -13.35 -0.10 9.92
N ARG A 160 -14.26 -0.87 10.52
CA ARG A 160 -13.96 -1.75 11.66
C ARG A 160 -12.93 -2.81 11.28
N ASP A 161 -13.07 -3.47 10.13
CA ASP A 161 -12.13 -4.48 9.66
C ASP A 161 -10.76 -3.87 9.38
N TYR A 162 -10.73 -2.72 8.72
CA TYR A 162 -9.51 -1.95 8.48
C TYR A 162 -8.79 -1.62 9.79
N HIS A 163 -9.49 -1.09 10.79
CA HIS A 163 -8.90 -0.76 12.07
C HIS A 163 -8.44 -2.01 12.85
N SER A 164 -9.27 -3.06 12.91
CA SER A 164 -8.98 -4.32 13.58
C SER A 164 -7.71 -4.98 13.05
N HIS A 165 -7.49 -4.92 11.73
CA HIS A 165 -6.25 -5.43 11.12
C HIS A 165 -5.00 -4.73 11.66
N TYR A 166 -4.95 -3.39 11.65
CA TYR A 166 -3.79 -2.67 12.17
C TYR A 166 -3.62 -2.85 13.67
N GLN A 167 -4.70 -2.92 14.44
CA GLN A 167 -4.64 -3.23 15.87
C GLN A 167 -3.97 -4.59 16.12
N LYS A 168 -4.35 -5.63 15.36
CA LYS A 168 -3.73 -6.97 15.46
C LYS A 168 -2.24 -6.92 15.11
N VAL A 169 -1.88 -6.25 14.01
CA VAL A 169 -0.48 -6.09 13.58
C VAL A 169 0.36 -5.40 14.65
N VAL A 170 -0.08 -4.23 15.12
CA VAL A 170 0.63 -3.44 16.14
C VAL A 170 0.69 -4.20 17.47
N LYS A 171 -0.37 -4.91 17.85
CA LYS A 171 -0.39 -5.75 19.05
C LYS A 171 0.72 -6.80 19.00
N VAL A 172 0.83 -7.57 17.92
CA VAL A 172 1.89 -8.58 17.76
C VAL A 172 3.28 -7.96 17.86
N LEU A 173 3.51 -6.82 17.20
CA LEU A 173 4.81 -6.14 17.21
C LEU A 173 5.18 -5.62 18.61
N ASN A 174 4.21 -5.10 19.36
CA ASN A 174 4.43 -4.66 20.74
C ASN A 174 4.66 -5.84 21.68
N GLU A 175 3.86 -6.91 21.58
CA GLU A 175 4.01 -8.12 22.42
C GLU A 175 5.36 -8.82 22.20
N THR A 176 5.92 -8.71 21.00
CA THR A 176 7.23 -9.26 20.64
C THR A 176 8.38 -8.26 20.76
N ASN A 177 8.12 -7.05 21.27
CA ASN A 177 9.10 -5.96 21.43
C ASN A 177 9.89 -5.62 20.16
N GLN A 178 9.24 -5.73 18.99
CA GLN A 178 9.87 -5.46 17.72
C GLN A 178 9.80 -3.99 17.35
N VAL A 179 10.91 -3.45 16.83
CA VAL A 179 10.96 -2.09 16.28
C VAL A 179 10.35 -2.09 14.88
N TYR A 180 9.38 -1.20 14.64
CA TYR A 180 8.75 -0.99 13.35
C TYR A 180 8.66 0.50 13.01
N LEU A 181 8.62 0.81 11.71
CA LEU A 181 8.39 2.16 11.20
C LEU A 181 6.90 2.32 10.88
N PHE A 182 6.20 3.15 11.63
CA PHE A 182 4.83 3.53 11.33
C PHE A 182 4.81 4.85 10.54
N MET A 183 4.11 4.88 9.41
CA MET A 183 3.96 6.08 8.60
C MET A 183 2.53 6.21 8.10
N THR A 184 2.00 7.42 8.18
CA THR A 184 0.73 7.76 7.55
C THR A 184 0.90 8.11 6.08
N TYR A 185 -0.21 8.15 5.34
CA TYR A 185 -0.24 8.72 3.99
C TYR A 185 0.39 10.11 3.94
N ASP A 186 0.05 10.97 4.91
CA ASP A 186 0.54 12.35 4.98
C ASP A 186 2.03 12.43 5.34
N ASP A 187 2.53 11.47 6.13
CA ASP A 187 3.97 11.38 6.43
C ASP A 187 4.79 11.12 5.16
N TYR A 188 4.43 10.13 4.34
CA TYR A 188 5.33 9.74 3.24
C TYR A 188 5.20 10.61 1.98
N ILE A 189 4.13 11.40 1.86
CA ILE A 189 4.04 12.43 0.80
C ILE A 189 4.90 13.67 1.11
N ASN A 190 5.34 13.82 2.37
CA ASN A 190 6.36 14.78 2.75
C ASN A 190 7.74 14.13 2.62
N GLU A 191 8.59 14.65 1.72
CA GLU A 191 9.90 14.05 1.45
C GLU A 191 10.79 13.96 2.70
N GLY A 192 10.82 15.01 3.53
CA GLY A 192 11.62 15.02 4.75
C GLY A 192 11.24 13.91 5.74
N LEU A 193 9.93 13.66 5.86
CA LEU A 193 9.41 12.58 6.69
C LEU A 193 9.56 11.20 6.02
N PHE A 194 9.40 11.11 4.70
CA PHE A 194 9.64 9.87 3.93
C PHE A 194 11.07 9.37 4.07
N ARG A 195 12.05 10.28 3.97
CA ARG A 195 13.48 9.97 4.06
C ARG A 195 13.89 9.24 5.34
N ARG A 196 13.05 9.21 6.39
CA ARG A 196 13.26 8.37 7.59
C ARG A 196 13.32 6.87 7.28
N VAL A 197 12.77 6.43 6.14
CA VAL A 197 12.77 5.01 5.74
C VAL A 197 14.18 4.47 5.47
N PHE A 198 15.07 5.28 4.89
CA PHE A 198 16.42 4.83 4.52
C PHE A 198 17.27 4.44 5.74
N PRO A 199 17.45 5.29 6.77
CA PRO A 199 18.18 4.90 7.96
C PRO A 199 17.48 3.79 8.75
N PHE A 200 16.14 3.70 8.71
CA PHE A 200 15.42 2.58 9.30
C PHE A 200 15.78 1.24 8.65
N LEU A 201 16.02 1.23 7.33
CA LEU A 201 16.50 0.09 6.56
C LEU A 201 18.04 -0.04 6.58
N GLY A 202 18.77 0.77 7.37
CA GLY A 202 20.23 0.73 7.43
C GLY A 202 20.93 1.20 6.16
N LEU A 203 20.25 2.03 5.35
CA LEU A 203 20.77 2.57 4.10
C LEU A 203 21.15 4.05 4.25
N ALA A 204 22.11 4.48 3.42
CA ALA A 204 22.42 5.89 3.26
C ALA A 204 21.24 6.64 2.61
N GLN A 205 21.19 7.96 2.80
CA GLN A 205 20.22 8.80 2.12
C GLN A 205 20.57 8.88 0.62
N PRO A 206 19.60 8.69 -0.29
CA PRO A 206 19.84 8.94 -1.71
C PRO A 206 19.92 10.45 -1.95
N GLU A 207 20.63 10.87 -3.00
CA GLU A 207 20.69 12.27 -3.39
C GLU A 207 19.30 12.78 -3.78
N GLN A 208 18.57 11.98 -4.58
CA GLN A 208 17.22 12.30 -5.03
C GLN A 208 16.26 11.15 -4.70
N VAL A 209 15.01 11.51 -4.43
CA VAL A 209 13.90 10.56 -4.37
C VAL A 209 12.93 10.95 -5.48
N GLN A 210 12.55 10.00 -6.32
CA GLN A 210 11.68 10.26 -7.47
C GLN A 210 10.51 9.30 -7.50
N THR A 211 9.38 9.76 -8.04
CA THR A 211 8.23 8.91 -8.30
C THR A 211 7.52 9.34 -9.57
N ARG A 212 7.05 8.34 -10.33
CA ARG A 212 6.16 8.49 -11.48
C ARG A 212 4.68 8.44 -11.06
N MET A 213 4.40 8.12 -9.81
CA MET A 213 3.05 7.93 -9.31
C MET A 213 2.42 9.27 -8.94
N LYS A 214 1.19 9.50 -9.40
CA LYS A 214 0.41 10.69 -9.06
C LYS A 214 -0.86 10.32 -8.30
N LYS A 215 -1.31 11.23 -7.43
CA LYS A 215 -2.61 11.13 -6.77
C LYS A 215 -3.71 11.21 -7.83
N MET A 216 -4.63 10.25 -7.82
CA MET A 216 -5.66 10.12 -8.86
C MET A 216 -6.98 10.84 -8.53
N ASN A 217 -7.37 10.87 -7.25
CA ASN A 217 -8.69 11.33 -6.84
C ASN A 217 -8.63 12.75 -6.24
N SER A 218 -9.73 13.49 -6.41
CA SER A 218 -9.93 14.83 -5.84
C SER A 218 -9.64 14.87 -4.34
N SER A 219 -8.95 15.90 -3.84
CA SER A 219 -8.78 16.14 -2.40
C SER A 219 -10.07 16.52 -1.69
N ASP A 220 -11.08 16.99 -2.42
CA ASP A 220 -12.47 17.00 -1.96
C ASP A 220 -13.02 15.57 -2.03
N ILE A 221 -13.22 14.96 -0.87
CA ILE A 221 -13.67 13.57 -0.79
C ILE A 221 -15.17 13.48 -1.05
N LEU A 222 -15.96 14.48 -0.66
CA LEU A 222 -17.40 14.48 -0.90
C LEU A 222 -17.70 14.44 -2.40
N SER A 223 -16.91 15.13 -3.22
CA SER A 223 -17.07 15.13 -4.68
C SER A 223 -16.90 13.74 -5.33
N ARG A 224 -16.30 12.77 -4.61
CA ARG A 224 -16.08 11.39 -5.07
C ARG A 224 -17.35 10.54 -4.99
N PHE A 225 -18.37 10.99 -4.28
CA PHE A 225 -19.61 10.24 -4.06
C PHE A 225 -20.75 10.74 -4.94
N ALA A 226 -21.61 9.81 -5.36
CA ALA A 226 -22.85 10.09 -6.07
C ALA A 226 -23.93 10.66 -5.14
N ASN A 227 -23.87 10.31 -3.85
CA ASN A 227 -24.74 10.76 -2.75
C ASN A 227 -23.93 11.52 -1.68
N PRO A 228 -23.34 12.69 -2.00
CA PRO A 228 -22.46 13.42 -1.08
C PRO A 228 -23.16 13.95 0.17
N ASP A 229 -24.48 14.15 0.11
CA ASP A 229 -25.27 14.65 1.24
C ASP A 229 -25.36 13.61 2.36
N GLU A 230 -25.59 12.33 2.02
CA GLU A 230 -25.58 11.24 3.02
C GLU A 230 -24.23 11.08 3.71
N VAL A 231 -23.14 11.28 2.96
CA VAL A 231 -21.79 11.29 3.54
C VAL A 231 -21.65 12.46 4.51
N ARG A 232 -22.07 13.67 4.11
CA ARG A 232 -21.97 14.86 4.96
C ARG A 232 -22.80 14.72 6.24
N ASP A 233 -24.00 14.19 6.15
CA ASP A 233 -24.87 13.93 7.29
C ASP A 233 -24.19 12.95 8.25
N TYR A 234 -23.69 11.83 7.74
CA TYR A 234 -22.93 10.86 8.54
C TYR A 234 -21.71 11.49 9.24
N LEU A 235 -20.87 12.24 8.51
CA LEU A 235 -19.68 12.87 9.09
C LEU A 235 -20.02 13.91 10.16
N THR A 236 -21.15 14.60 10.01
CA THR A 236 -21.64 15.59 10.98
C THR A 236 -22.15 14.90 12.23
N GLU A 237 -22.99 13.87 12.07
CA GLU A 237 -23.51 13.03 13.16
C GLU A 237 -22.40 12.41 14.00
N THR A 238 -21.31 11.99 13.35
CA THR A 238 -20.18 11.29 14.00
C THR A 238 -19.04 12.21 14.41
N GLY A 239 -19.16 13.52 14.20
CA GLY A 239 -18.16 14.51 14.64
C GLY A 239 -16.84 14.49 13.87
N ILE A 240 -16.80 13.89 12.68
CA ILE A 240 -15.60 13.72 11.83
C ILE A 240 -15.71 14.49 10.51
N LEU A 241 -16.41 15.63 10.50
CA LEU A 241 -16.58 16.49 9.32
C LEU A 241 -15.26 16.87 8.64
N HIS A 242 -14.16 16.93 9.39
CA HIS A 242 -12.82 17.16 8.86
C HIS A 242 -12.35 16.08 7.85
N TRP A 243 -13.00 14.90 7.79
CA TRP A 243 -12.72 13.87 6.79
C TRP A 243 -13.28 14.19 5.39
N ALA A 244 -14.10 15.23 5.25
CA ALA A 244 -14.61 15.67 3.95
C ALA A 244 -13.50 16.10 2.96
N HIS A 245 -12.32 16.44 3.48
CA HIS A 245 -11.17 16.84 2.69
C HIS A 245 -9.92 16.06 3.09
N GLU A 246 -8.98 15.91 2.16
CA GLU A 246 -7.64 15.43 2.47
C GLU A 246 -6.72 16.59 2.84
N GLY A 247 -5.94 16.43 3.90
CA GLY A 247 -4.95 17.41 4.35
C GLY A 247 -3.93 17.70 3.25
N PHE A 248 -3.54 18.98 3.14
CA PHE A 248 -2.59 19.46 2.16
C PHE A 248 -1.22 19.67 2.79
N MET A 249 -0.32 18.72 2.57
CA MET A 249 1.11 19.00 2.45
C MET A 249 1.63 18.15 1.29
N ILE A 250 1.37 18.60 0.07
CA ILE A 250 1.79 17.92 -1.16
C ILE A 250 3.08 18.57 -1.66
N TRP A 251 4.07 17.75 -2.01
CA TRP A 251 5.25 18.14 -2.77
C TRP A 251 4.85 18.86 -4.08
N PRO A 252 5.48 19.98 -4.47
CA PRO A 252 5.30 20.51 -5.82
C PRO A 252 5.93 19.53 -6.81
N GLN A 253 5.10 18.86 -7.61
CA GLN A 253 5.60 18.01 -8.69
C GLN A 253 6.33 18.90 -9.70
N VAL A 254 7.66 18.74 -9.80
CA VAL A 254 8.48 19.33 -10.86
C VAL A 254 8.36 18.45 -12.10
#